data_AF-A0A9Q0E337-F1
#
_entry.id   AF-A0A9Q0E337-F1
#
_cell.length_a   1.000
_cell.length_b   1.000
_cell.length_c   1.000
_cell.angle_alpha   90.00
_cell.angle_beta   90.00
_cell.angle_gamma   90.00
#
_symmetry.space_group_name_H-M   'P 1'
#
loop_
_entity.id
_entity.type
_entity.pdbx_description
1 polymer ?
#
loop_
_entity_poly.entity_id
_entity_poly.type
_entity_poly.pdbx_seq_one_letter_code
_entity_poly.pdbx_strand_id
1 'polypeptide(L)'
;VPVIAIVGSGGGFRAMVGFSGVMKALYMSTLYSHPEFPTKGPKEINQELMKCVSSNPLRLLLPQHITNYIGALWSKKACGQPVTFTDIFGMLIGETLVRERMDSKLTDMQEKLSDAQCPLPLFTCLHVKPDVSELMFADWVEFSPYEIGMAKYGTFMTPDLFGSKFFMGSVVKKYQENPLHFLMGVWGSAFSILFNRVLGVKNTTGGSTMEEELEQIKPQHIVGEDSLDHDEEQPKGGSENQQAEDEYRRNAEASWGQRMITSLFSDSAIFNTREGRAGKVHNFMLGLALNASIPVSSFNELVDNATSPEDEVDAVTDPDEFVRIYEPLDVKSKKIHVVDSGLTYNLPFPLVLRAQRGVDLIISFDFSARPSDSSPPFKELLLAEKWARMNKLPFPKIDPKVFDREGLKECYVFKPKKGERNCPTIIHFVLVNINFRKFKAPGVPRETEAEKEYSDFDIFDDPETPYSTFNFQYSNLAFTQLQDLMEFNTLNNLQVIKEAIKESIGYRKESPARCSVSMSLNEIRNKKFLKRDTPAKTLNPPTPTPTPLTHGGYSVEGDT
;
A
#
# COMPACT_ATOMS: atom_id res chain seq x y z
N VAL A 1 -18.07 -5.83 21.32
CA VAL A 1 -17.10 -4.71 21.40
C VAL A 1 -16.94 -4.12 20.01
N PRO A 2 -16.82 -2.78 19.86
CA PRO A 2 -16.59 -2.19 18.54
C PRO A 2 -15.26 -2.66 17.95
N VAL A 3 -15.21 -2.83 16.62
CA VAL A 3 -13.96 -3.06 15.88
C VAL A 3 -13.35 -1.70 15.56
N ILE A 4 -12.14 -1.47 16.07
CA ILE A 4 -11.40 -0.21 15.88
C ILE A 4 -10.24 -0.50 14.94
N ALA A 5 -10.11 0.31 13.90
CA ALA A 5 -8.97 0.27 12.98
C ALA A 5 -8.12 1.52 13.12
N ILE A 6 -6.79 1.34 13.10
CA ILE A 6 -5.82 2.43 13.06
C ILE A 6 -5.26 2.49 11.64
N VAL A 7 -5.27 3.67 11.04
CA VAL A 7 -4.84 3.91 9.67
C VAL A 7 -3.72 4.94 9.68
N GLY A 8 -2.57 4.61 9.08
CA GLY A 8 -1.49 5.57 8.82
C GLY A 8 -1.36 5.78 7.31
N SER A 9 -1.21 7.02 6.87
CA SER A 9 -0.96 7.33 5.46
C SER A 9 0.47 6.94 5.03
N GLY A 10 0.73 6.94 3.72
CA GLY A 10 2.10 6.98 3.19
C GLY A 10 2.76 8.37 3.38
N GLY A 11 3.94 8.56 2.80
CA GLY A 11 4.72 9.82 2.91
C GLY A 11 6.18 9.64 3.32
N GLY A 12 6.83 8.55 2.91
CA GLY A 12 8.25 8.31 3.16
C GLY A 12 8.63 8.25 4.65
N PHE A 13 9.83 8.75 4.98
CA PHE A 13 10.31 8.77 6.36
C PHE A 13 9.50 9.70 7.26
N ARG A 14 8.89 10.77 6.73
CA ARG A 14 7.98 11.63 7.50
C ARG A 14 6.82 10.81 8.07
N ALA A 15 6.15 10.03 7.22
CA ALA A 15 5.06 9.16 7.64
C ALA A 15 5.54 8.09 8.62
N MET A 16 6.68 7.45 8.36
CA MET A 16 7.24 6.42 9.24
C MET A 16 7.56 6.97 10.65
N VAL A 17 8.26 8.10 10.73
CA VAL A 17 8.67 8.72 12.01
C VAL A 17 7.46 9.30 12.73
N GLY A 18 6.59 10.03 12.02
CA GLY A 18 5.35 10.56 12.59
C GLY A 18 4.46 9.45 13.13
N PHE A 19 4.29 8.37 12.37
CA PHE A 19 3.54 7.20 12.81
C PHE A 19 4.26 6.50 13.97
N SER A 20 5.59 6.48 14.05
CA SER A 20 6.29 5.94 15.24
C SER A 20 5.95 6.69 16.53
N GLY A 21 5.67 8.00 16.46
CA GLY A 21 5.19 8.82 17.56
C GLY A 21 3.73 8.53 17.91
N VAL A 22 2.87 8.46 16.88
CA VAL A 22 1.50 7.92 17.04
C VAL A 22 1.55 6.55 17.68
N MET A 23 2.51 5.70 17.31
CA MET A 23 2.61 4.32 17.75
C MET A 23 3.32 4.15 19.09
N LYS A 24 4.14 5.10 19.52
CA LYS A 24 4.49 5.29 20.93
C LYS A 24 3.25 5.53 21.77
N ALA A 25 2.24 6.17 21.18
CA ALA A 25 0.88 6.12 21.69
C ALA A 25 0.10 4.81 21.30
N LEU A 26 0.31 4.19 20.11
CA LEU A 26 -0.61 3.20 19.47
C LEU A 26 -0.11 2.05 18.48
N TYR A 27 1.19 1.69 18.28
CA TYR A 27 1.81 0.40 17.75
C TYR A 27 1.85 -0.13 16.23
N MET A 28 2.92 -0.07 15.34
CA MET A 28 3.09 -0.91 14.07
C MET A 28 4.46 -0.99 13.27
N SER A 29 4.56 -2.04 12.40
CA SER A 29 5.46 -2.48 11.27
C SER A 29 6.96 -2.79 11.50
N THR A 30 7.89 -1.83 11.55
CA THR A 30 9.27 -2.07 12.05
C THR A 30 9.22 -2.82 13.38
N LEU A 31 8.21 -2.44 14.15
CA LEU A 31 7.76 -3.02 15.39
C LEU A 31 7.46 -4.54 15.30
N TYR A 32 6.73 -5.01 14.28
CA TYR A 32 6.34 -6.43 14.14
C TYR A 32 7.46 -7.33 13.64
N SER A 33 8.47 -6.74 12.98
CA SER A 33 9.69 -7.45 12.62
C SER A 33 10.67 -7.59 13.80
N HIS A 34 10.50 -6.80 14.87
CA HIS A 34 11.47 -6.75 15.97
C HIS A 34 11.40 -8.05 16.81
N PRO A 35 12.54 -8.70 17.09
CA PRO A 35 12.54 -10.01 17.76
C PRO A 35 11.92 -9.96 19.16
N GLU A 36 12.17 -8.89 19.92
CA GLU A 36 11.66 -8.73 21.28
C GLU A 36 10.27 -8.11 21.36
N PHE A 37 9.63 -7.83 20.23
CA PHE A 37 8.23 -7.45 20.22
C PHE A 37 7.33 -8.68 20.48
N PRO A 38 6.21 -8.57 21.21
CA PRO A 38 5.67 -7.37 21.86
C PRO A 38 6.16 -7.13 23.31
N THR A 39 7.18 -7.86 23.76
CA THR A 39 7.74 -7.74 25.11
C THR A 39 8.40 -6.38 25.34
N LYS A 40 9.13 -5.85 24.35
CA LYS A 40 9.61 -4.46 24.31
C LYS A 40 8.59 -3.56 23.62
N GLY A 41 8.36 -2.39 24.21
CA GLY A 41 7.40 -1.44 23.70
C GLY A 41 7.96 -0.61 22.53
N PRO A 42 7.12 0.24 21.94
CA PRO A 42 7.52 1.12 20.84
C PRO A 42 8.62 2.10 21.24
N LYS A 43 8.71 2.46 22.52
CA LYS A 43 9.72 3.40 23.02
C LYS A 43 11.15 2.87 22.78
N GLU A 44 11.41 1.61 23.12
CA GLU A 44 12.71 0.99 22.90
C GLU A 44 13.00 0.81 21.41
N ILE A 45 12.00 0.39 20.64
CA ILE A 45 12.13 0.15 19.19
C ILE A 45 12.36 1.46 18.42
N ASN A 46 11.77 2.56 18.88
CA ASN A 46 11.97 3.87 18.27
C ASN A 46 13.42 4.38 18.44
N GLN A 47 14.16 3.93 19.45
CA GLN A 47 15.59 4.27 19.58
C GLN A 47 16.45 3.57 18.52
N GLU A 48 16.14 2.32 18.17
CA GLU A 48 16.77 1.63 17.03
C GLU A 48 16.43 2.37 15.73
N LEU A 49 15.15 2.69 15.52
CA LEU A 49 14.70 3.40 14.34
C LEU A 49 15.41 4.75 14.16
N MET A 50 15.52 5.55 15.23
CA MET A 50 16.25 6.83 15.21
C MET A 50 17.70 6.65 14.76
N LYS A 51 18.39 5.61 15.26
CA LYS A 51 19.77 5.31 14.86
C LYS A 51 19.85 4.93 13.39
N CYS A 52 18.93 4.10 12.91
CA CYS A 52 18.85 3.68 11.50
C CYS A 52 18.72 4.87 10.54
N VAL A 53 17.80 5.80 10.81
CA VAL A 53 17.51 6.93 9.91
C VAL A 53 18.49 8.09 10.02
N SER A 54 19.38 8.09 11.02
CA SER A 54 20.42 9.10 11.20
C SER A 54 21.50 9.06 10.10
N SER A 55 21.68 7.89 9.49
CA SER A 55 22.62 7.67 8.41
C SER A 55 21.94 7.78 7.05
N ASN A 56 22.59 8.41 6.08
CA ASN A 56 22.07 8.53 4.72
C ASN A 56 22.02 7.14 4.03
N PRO A 57 20.83 6.62 3.67
CA PRO A 57 20.68 5.32 3.03
C PRO A 57 21.44 5.22 1.71
N LEU A 58 21.57 6.33 0.96
CA LEU A 58 22.23 6.35 -0.35
C LEU A 58 23.71 5.92 -0.30
N ARG A 59 24.35 5.93 0.88
CA ARG A 59 25.69 5.35 1.06
C ARG A 59 25.73 3.85 0.79
N LEU A 60 24.62 3.14 0.94
CA LEU A 60 24.51 1.70 0.66
C LEU A 60 24.45 1.40 -0.85
N LEU A 61 24.41 2.43 -1.71
CA LEU A 61 24.51 2.27 -3.16
C LEU A 61 25.95 2.32 -3.67
N LEU A 62 26.94 2.39 -2.76
CA LEU A 62 28.36 2.34 -3.13
C LEU A 62 28.73 0.98 -3.76
N PRO A 63 29.76 0.92 -4.65
CA PRO A 63 30.08 -0.28 -5.45
C PRO A 63 30.25 -1.59 -4.68
N GLN A 64 30.72 -1.54 -3.42
CA GLN A 64 30.92 -2.74 -2.63
C GLN A 64 29.61 -3.39 -2.15
N HIS A 65 28.55 -2.60 -1.97
CA HIS A 65 27.25 -3.09 -1.52
C HIS A 65 26.34 -3.44 -2.70
N ILE A 66 26.42 -2.63 -3.77
CA ILE A 66 25.59 -2.80 -4.97
C ILE A 66 25.87 -4.11 -5.71
N THR A 67 27.10 -4.63 -5.67
CA THR A 67 27.46 -5.92 -6.27
C THR A 67 26.75 -7.08 -5.57
N ASN A 68 26.60 -7.01 -4.24
CA ASN A 68 25.84 -7.99 -3.48
C ASN A 68 24.35 -7.95 -3.87
N TYR A 69 23.79 -6.74 -4.03
CA TYR A 69 22.42 -6.58 -4.51
C TYR A 69 22.25 -7.21 -5.88
N ILE A 70 23.12 -6.85 -6.84
CA ILE A 70 23.10 -7.40 -8.20
C ILE A 70 23.21 -8.93 -8.17
N GLY A 71 24.08 -9.52 -7.34
CA GLY A 71 24.20 -10.97 -7.17
C GLY A 71 22.90 -11.63 -6.67
N ALA A 72 22.23 -11.02 -5.69
CA ALA A 72 20.93 -11.49 -5.18
C ALA A 72 19.85 -11.42 -6.27
N LEU A 73 19.83 -10.34 -7.06
CA LEU A 73 18.92 -10.18 -8.19
C LEU A 73 19.14 -11.23 -9.28
N TRP A 74 20.40 -11.51 -9.64
CA TRP A 74 20.73 -12.54 -10.61
C TRP A 74 20.25 -13.92 -10.15
N SER A 75 20.38 -14.21 -8.85
CA SER A 75 19.87 -15.45 -8.27
C SER A 75 18.34 -15.54 -8.39
N LYS A 76 17.61 -14.46 -8.08
CA LYS A 76 16.14 -14.37 -8.26
C LYS A 76 15.72 -14.52 -9.73
N LYS A 77 16.43 -13.84 -10.64
CA LYS A 77 16.19 -13.91 -12.10
C LYS A 77 16.46 -15.32 -12.65
N ALA A 78 17.56 -15.96 -12.23
CA ALA A 78 17.91 -17.33 -12.62
C ALA A 78 16.88 -18.36 -12.15
N CYS A 79 16.25 -18.14 -11.00
CA CYS A 79 15.10 -18.96 -10.55
C CYS A 79 13.84 -18.76 -11.41
N GLY A 80 13.78 -17.70 -12.23
CA GLY A 80 12.69 -17.38 -13.13
C GLY A 80 11.63 -16.48 -12.52
N GLN A 81 11.95 -15.74 -11.46
CA GLN A 81 11.12 -14.64 -10.95
C GLN A 81 11.52 -13.32 -11.63
N PRO A 82 10.56 -12.43 -11.93
CA PRO A 82 10.88 -11.11 -12.44
C PRO A 82 11.67 -10.29 -11.43
N VAL A 83 12.55 -9.43 -11.92
CA VAL A 83 13.35 -8.50 -11.14
C VAL A 83 13.18 -7.10 -11.72
N THR A 84 13.10 -6.12 -10.84
CA THR A 84 12.84 -4.71 -11.14
C THR A 84 13.68 -3.82 -10.24
N PHE A 85 13.71 -2.51 -10.48
CA PHE A 85 14.40 -1.59 -9.57
C PHE A 85 13.83 -1.61 -8.14
N THR A 86 12.55 -1.94 -8.01
CA THR A 86 11.88 -2.11 -6.71
C THR A 86 12.58 -3.14 -5.82
N ASP A 87 13.23 -4.17 -6.39
CA ASP A 87 14.00 -5.14 -5.61
C ASP A 87 15.24 -4.51 -4.96
N ILE A 88 15.96 -3.64 -5.70
CA ILE A 88 17.12 -2.89 -5.21
C ILE A 88 16.69 -1.90 -4.15
N PHE A 89 15.62 -1.14 -4.44
CA PHE A 89 15.07 -0.20 -3.48
C PHE A 89 14.63 -0.91 -2.20
N GLY A 90 14.00 -2.09 -2.31
CA GLY A 90 13.66 -2.94 -1.18
C GLY A 90 14.88 -3.35 -0.35
N MET A 91 15.97 -3.80 -0.99
CA MET A 91 17.22 -4.14 -0.29
C MET A 91 17.84 -2.93 0.42
N LEU A 92 17.86 -1.76 -0.25
CA LEU A 92 18.34 -0.50 0.31
C LEU A 92 17.58 -0.11 1.59
N ILE A 93 16.24 -0.15 1.53
CA ILE A 93 15.38 0.12 2.69
C ILE A 93 15.57 -0.95 3.77
N GLY A 94 15.68 -2.21 3.38
CA GLY A 94 15.96 -3.33 4.29
C GLY A 94 17.25 -3.13 5.08
N GLU A 95 18.37 -2.86 4.42
CA GLU A 95 19.67 -2.64 5.08
C GLU A 95 19.73 -1.35 5.91
N THR A 96 18.79 -0.43 5.68
CA THR A 96 18.63 0.77 6.49
C THR A 96 17.83 0.48 7.76
N LEU A 97 16.67 -0.17 7.64
CA LEU A 97 15.69 -0.27 8.74
C LEU A 97 15.73 -1.60 9.50
N VAL A 98 16.15 -2.68 8.86
CA VAL A 98 16.08 -4.06 9.38
C VAL A 98 17.34 -4.86 9.05
N ARG A 99 18.51 -4.20 9.05
CA ARG A 99 19.81 -4.76 8.65
C ARG A 99 20.13 -6.13 9.26
N GLU A 100 19.85 -6.30 10.54
CA GLU A 100 20.18 -7.54 11.28
C GLU A 100 19.18 -8.68 11.02
N ARG A 101 18.11 -8.43 10.26
CA ARG A 101 16.99 -9.35 10.05
C ARG A 101 16.44 -9.27 8.62
N MET A 102 17.34 -9.15 7.64
CA MET A 102 17.02 -9.07 6.20
C MET A 102 16.28 -10.29 5.66
N ASP A 103 16.36 -11.43 6.32
CA ASP A 103 15.68 -12.68 5.97
C ASP A 103 14.25 -12.79 6.53
N SER A 104 13.79 -11.80 7.32
CA SER A 104 12.44 -11.74 7.85
C SER A 104 11.39 -11.84 6.74
N LYS A 105 10.29 -12.52 7.01
CA LYS A 105 9.17 -12.72 6.08
C LYS A 105 7.86 -12.17 6.61
N LEU A 106 6.85 -12.10 5.76
CA LEU A 106 5.51 -11.69 6.20
C LEU A 106 4.86 -12.77 7.07
N THR A 107 5.11 -14.05 6.79
CA THR A 107 4.63 -15.15 7.63
C THR A 107 5.22 -15.14 9.05
N ASP A 108 6.44 -14.64 9.24
CA ASP A 108 7.11 -14.66 10.54
C ASP A 108 6.36 -13.77 11.56
N MET A 109 5.61 -12.77 11.07
CA MET A 109 4.74 -11.94 11.92
C MET A 109 3.58 -12.72 12.54
N GLN A 110 3.23 -13.91 12.04
CA GLN A 110 2.17 -14.75 12.63
C GLN A 110 2.50 -15.17 14.07
N GLU A 111 3.79 -15.35 14.40
CA GLU A 111 4.25 -15.66 15.76
C GLU A 111 3.90 -14.54 16.74
N LYS A 112 3.85 -13.30 16.27
CA LYS A 112 3.50 -12.12 17.08
C LYS A 112 1.99 -11.91 17.22
N LEU A 113 1.19 -12.77 16.59
CA LEU A 113 -0.27 -12.66 16.53
C LEU A 113 -0.98 -13.91 17.05
N SER A 114 -0.25 -14.98 17.37
CA SER A 114 -0.82 -16.29 17.73
C SER A 114 -1.80 -16.22 18.89
N ASP A 115 -1.56 -15.34 19.86
CA ASP A 115 -2.39 -15.14 21.05
C ASP A 115 -3.26 -13.87 20.96
N ALA A 116 -3.33 -13.25 19.78
CA ALA A 116 -4.03 -11.99 19.52
C ALA A 116 -3.62 -10.84 20.47
N GLN A 117 -2.37 -10.86 20.94
CA GLN A 117 -1.79 -9.86 21.85
C GLN A 117 -1.51 -8.51 21.17
N CYS A 118 -1.58 -8.47 19.84
CA CYS A 118 -1.30 -7.31 18.99
C CYS A 118 -2.41 -7.16 17.93
N PRO A 119 -2.73 -5.93 17.49
CA PRO A 119 -3.60 -5.72 16.33
C PRO A 119 -3.09 -6.42 15.07
N LEU A 120 -3.98 -6.80 14.15
CA LEU A 120 -3.58 -7.43 12.88
C LEU A 120 -2.92 -6.39 11.94
N PRO A 121 -1.64 -6.57 11.53
CA PRO A 121 -1.05 -5.76 10.46
C PRO A 121 -1.81 -5.94 9.15
N LEU A 122 -2.11 -4.82 8.49
CA LEU A 122 -2.58 -4.80 7.12
C LEU A 122 -1.71 -3.83 6.32
N PHE A 123 -1.24 -4.29 5.16
CA PHE A 123 -0.47 -3.50 4.21
C PHE A 123 -1.12 -3.56 2.83
N THR A 124 -0.71 -2.67 1.94
CA THR A 124 -1.32 -2.58 0.61
C THR A 124 -0.36 -2.14 -0.47
N CYS A 125 -0.62 -2.61 -1.68
CA CYS A 125 -0.12 -2.04 -2.92
C CYS A 125 -1.26 -1.97 -3.94
N LEU A 126 -1.00 -1.36 -5.08
CA LEU A 126 -1.90 -1.34 -6.22
C LEU A 126 -1.41 -2.28 -7.29
N HIS A 127 -2.33 -3.01 -7.89
CA HIS A 127 -2.13 -3.59 -9.19
C HIS A 127 -2.56 -2.61 -10.29
N VAL A 128 -1.61 -2.19 -11.13
CA VAL A 128 -1.86 -1.30 -12.26
C VAL A 128 -2.07 -2.11 -13.53
N LYS A 129 -3.17 -1.84 -14.22
CA LYS A 129 -3.52 -2.43 -15.52
C LYS A 129 -2.96 -1.57 -16.67
N PRO A 130 -2.44 -2.18 -17.76
CA PRO A 130 -1.90 -1.46 -18.91
C PRO A 130 -2.93 -0.56 -19.62
N ASP A 131 -4.17 -1.01 -19.73
CA ASP A 131 -5.21 -0.36 -20.54
C ASP A 131 -6.08 0.66 -19.77
N VAL A 132 -5.67 1.03 -18.55
CA VAL A 132 -6.44 1.93 -17.69
C VAL A 132 -5.85 3.34 -17.78
N SER A 133 -6.72 4.33 -18.03
CA SER A 133 -6.31 5.73 -18.23
C SER A 133 -5.93 6.45 -16.93
N GLU A 134 -6.37 5.97 -15.76
CA GLU A 134 -6.17 6.65 -14.47
C GLU A 134 -5.86 5.67 -13.33
N LEU A 135 -4.90 6.03 -12.46
CA LEU A 135 -4.48 5.19 -11.33
C LEU A 135 -5.58 5.00 -10.29
N MET A 136 -6.56 5.91 -10.20
CA MET A 136 -7.73 5.76 -9.33
C MET A 136 -8.52 4.47 -9.56
N PHE A 137 -8.36 3.82 -10.71
CA PHE A 137 -9.04 2.57 -11.07
C PHE A 137 -8.17 1.32 -10.91
N ALA A 138 -6.96 1.46 -10.35
CA ALA A 138 -6.12 0.34 -10.02
C ALA A 138 -6.75 -0.55 -8.94
N ASP A 139 -6.48 -1.85 -9.01
CA ASP A 139 -7.03 -2.82 -8.07
C ASP A 139 -6.14 -2.89 -6.82
N TRP A 140 -6.73 -2.73 -5.63
CA TRP A 140 -6.00 -2.78 -4.37
C TRP A 140 -5.66 -4.23 -3.99
N VAL A 141 -4.39 -4.47 -3.67
CA VAL A 141 -3.88 -5.75 -3.17
C VAL A 141 -3.61 -5.61 -1.69
N GLU A 142 -4.28 -6.42 -0.90
CA GLU A 142 -4.16 -6.48 0.55
C GLU A 142 -3.13 -7.51 0.98
N PHE A 143 -2.36 -7.18 2.02
CA PHE A 143 -1.36 -8.04 2.62
C PHE A 143 -1.60 -8.13 4.12
N SER A 144 -1.63 -9.35 4.64
CA SER A 144 -1.60 -9.65 6.07
C SER A 144 -0.63 -10.81 6.31
N PRO A 145 -0.21 -11.06 7.56
CA PRO A 145 0.57 -12.26 7.87
C PRO A 145 -0.10 -13.57 7.49
N TYR A 146 -1.43 -13.60 7.29
CA TYR A 146 -2.18 -14.82 6.99
C TYR A 146 -2.52 -15.01 5.51
N GLU A 147 -2.74 -13.93 4.78
CA GLU A 147 -3.15 -13.96 3.38
C GLU A 147 -2.76 -12.69 2.62
N ILE A 148 -2.55 -12.85 1.31
CA ILE A 148 -2.37 -11.77 0.33
C ILE A 148 -3.39 -11.96 -0.79
N GLY A 149 -4.04 -10.88 -1.24
CA GLY A 149 -5.02 -11.01 -2.32
C GLY A 149 -5.74 -9.72 -2.70
N MET A 150 -6.68 -9.87 -3.62
CA MET A 150 -7.53 -8.78 -4.11
C MET A 150 -8.95 -9.00 -3.61
N ALA A 151 -9.37 -8.21 -2.60
CA ALA A 151 -10.70 -8.31 -2.00
C ALA A 151 -11.82 -8.12 -3.03
N LYS A 152 -11.60 -7.28 -4.04
CA LYS A 152 -12.55 -7.05 -5.16
C LYS A 152 -12.96 -8.34 -5.87
N TYR A 153 -12.04 -9.29 -6.02
CA TYR A 153 -12.28 -10.57 -6.69
C TYR A 153 -12.49 -11.73 -5.72
N GLY A 154 -12.36 -11.49 -4.41
CA GLY A 154 -12.41 -12.55 -3.40
C GLY A 154 -11.28 -13.57 -3.52
N THR A 155 -10.18 -13.24 -4.21
CA THR A 155 -9.08 -14.17 -4.45
C THR A 155 -7.90 -13.85 -3.54
N PHE A 156 -7.54 -14.83 -2.71
CA PHE A 156 -6.46 -14.74 -1.73
C PHE A 156 -5.60 -16.00 -1.75
N MET A 157 -4.35 -15.86 -1.31
CA MET A 157 -3.39 -16.94 -1.13
C MET A 157 -2.57 -16.71 0.14
N THR A 158 -1.88 -17.74 0.62
CA THR A 158 -0.94 -17.60 1.73
C THR A 158 0.28 -16.75 1.31
N PRO A 159 0.91 -15.99 2.22
CA PRO A 159 1.98 -15.08 1.84
C PRO A 159 3.19 -15.74 1.16
N ASP A 160 3.50 -16.98 1.54
CA ASP A 160 4.60 -17.77 0.97
C ASP A 160 4.39 -18.12 -0.52
N LEU A 161 3.18 -17.95 -1.04
CA LEU A 161 2.86 -18.16 -2.45
C LEU A 161 2.93 -16.88 -3.29
N PHE A 162 3.00 -15.69 -2.68
CA PHE A 162 3.07 -14.45 -3.43
C PHE A 162 4.37 -14.35 -4.23
N GLY A 163 4.24 -14.27 -5.55
CA GLY A 163 5.35 -14.32 -6.50
C GLY A 163 5.62 -15.71 -7.09
N SER A 164 4.89 -16.75 -6.67
CA SER A 164 4.85 -18.08 -7.32
C SER A 164 4.08 -18.06 -8.64
N LYS A 165 4.33 -19.05 -9.51
CA LYS A 165 3.57 -19.19 -10.76
C LYS A 165 2.29 -19.95 -10.50
N PHE A 166 1.17 -19.41 -10.99
CA PHE A 166 -0.14 -20.03 -10.91
C PHE A 166 -0.68 -20.33 -12.32
N PHE A 167 -1.61 -21.27 -12.41
CA PHE A 167 -2.49 -21.46 -13.55
C PHE A 167 -3.81 -22.03 -13.06
N MET A 168 -4.92 -21.40 -13.43
CA MET A 168 -6.28 -21.79 -13.03
C MET A 168 -6.42 -22.01 -11.51
N GLY A 169 -5.82 -21.13 -10.71
CA GLY A 169 -5.86 -21.19 -9.25
C GLY A 169 -4.94 -22.25 -8.60
N SER A 170 -4.19 -23.01 -9.40
CA SER A 170 -3.23 -24.00 -8.92
C SER A 170 -1.79 -23.49 -9.02
N VAL A 171 -0.96 -23.77 -8.01
CA VAL A 171 0.47 -23.42 -8.02
C VAL A 171 1.20 -24.34 -8.99
N VAL A 172 1.77 -23.78 -10.06
CA VAL A 172 2.55 -24.52 -11.07
C VAL A 172 4.02 -24.58 -10.69
N LYS A 173 4.56 -23.48 -10.15
CA LYS A 173 5.94 -23.41 -9.63
C LYS A 173 5.96 -22.57 -8.38
N LYS A 174 6.25 -23.23 -7.24
CA LYS A 174 6.44 -22.58 -5.95
C LYS A 174 7.86 -22.03 -5.86
N TYR A 175 8.00 -20.79 -5.41
CA TYR A 175 9.28 -20.19 -5.03
C TYR A 175 9.40 -20.08 -3.52
N GLN A 176 10.59 -19.71 -3.05
CA GLN A 176 10.76 -19.26 -1.68
C GLN A 176 9.93 -17.97 -1.47
N GLU A 177 9.37 -17.81 -0.28
CA GLU A 177 8.70 -16.58 0.11
C GLU A 177 9.64 -15.40 -0.06
N ASN A 178 9.12 -14.31 -0.65
CA ASN A 178 9.89 -13.10 -0.79
C ASN A 178 10.20 -12.52 0.61
N PRO A 179 11.44 -12.03 0.83
CA PRO A 179 11.77 -11.39 2.09
C PRO A 179 10.93 -10.11 2.29
N LEU A 180 10.73 -9.73 3.55
CA LEU A 180 9.89 -8.58 3.93
C LEU A 180 10.36 -7.29 3.27
N HIS A 181 11.68 -7.10 3.13
CA HIS A 181 12.24 -5.91 2.49
C HIS A 181 11.86 -5.79 1.00
N PHE A 182 11.58 -6.91 0.30
CA PHE A 182 11.01 -6.85 -1.04
C PHE A 182 9.59 -6.26 -1.01
N LEU A 183 8.75 -6.71 -0.07
CA LEU A 183 7.40 -6.15 0.10
C LEU A 183 7.45 -4.68 0.52
N MET A 184 8.37 -4.29 1.40
CA MET A 184 8.61 -2.88 1.75
C MET A 184 8.99 -2.05 0.52
N GLY A 185 9.81 -2.60 -0.38
CA GLY A 185 10.12 -1.99 -1.67
C GLY A 185 8.87 -1.78 -2.53
N VAL A 186 8.01 -2.81 -2.64
CA VAL A 186 6.75 -2.74 -3.40
C VAL A 186 5.80 -1.69 -2.81
N TRP A 187 5.59 -1.70 -1.50
CA TRP A 187 4.72 -0.77 -0.79
C TRP A 187 5.20 0.68 -0.88
N GLY A 188 6.51 0.91 -1.03
CA GLY A 188 7.13 2.24 -1.20
C GLY A 188 7.66 2.51 -2.62
N SER A 189 7.18 1.80 -3.64
CA SER A 189 7.77 1.83 -4.98
C SER A 189 7.59 3.15 -5.73
N ALA A 190 6.85 4.14 -5.21
CA ALA A 190 6.84 5.50 -5.76
C ALA A 190 8.26 6.10 -5.78
N PHE A 191 9.07 5.80 -4.76
CA PHE A 191 10.48 6.20 -4.70
C PHE A 191 11.36 5.45 -5.71
N SER A 192 11.02 4.19 -6.01
CA SER A 192 11.66 3.40 -7.06
C SER A 192 11.40 4.03 -8.44
N ILE A 193 10.16 4.40 -8.72
CA ILE A 193 9.75 5.03 -9.99
C ILE A 193 10.43 6.39 -10.17
N LEU A 194 10.46 7.20 -9.10
CA LEU A 194 11.05 8.54 -9.07
C LEU A 194 12.50 8.58 -8.59
N PHE A 195 13.22 7.46 -8.65
CA PHE A 195 14.56 7.35 -8.05
C PHE A 195 15.58 8.38 -8.55
N ASN A 196 15.50 8.81 -9.82
CA ASN A 196 16.37 9.86 -10.36
C ASN A 196 16.24 11.19 -9.59
N ARG A 197 15.05 11.50 -9.04
CA ARG A 197 14.85 12.66 -8.16
C ARG A 197 15.44 12.44 -6.78
N VAL A 198 15.25 11.24 -6.21
CA VAL A 198 15.86 10.85 -4.92
C VAL A 198 17.39 11.02 -4.97
N LEU A 199 18.01 10.74 -6.12
CA LEU A 199 19.44 10.95 -6.35
C LEU A 199 19.84 12.39 -6.72
N GLY A 200 18.90 13.31 -6.95
CA GLY A 200 19.19 14.69 -7.35
C GLY A 200 19.69 14.85 -8.80
N VAL A 201 19.42 13.91 -9.70
CA VAL A 201 20.00 13.86 -11.07
C VAL A 201 19.25 14.76 -12.07
N LYS A 202 18.02 15.21 -11.77
CA LYS A 202 17.27 16.14 -12.64
C LYS A 202 17.63 17.60 -12.34
N ASN A 203 18.34 18.24 -13.28
CA ASN A 203 18.54 19.69 -13.35
C ASN A 203 17.27 20.41 -13.86
N THR A 204 16.15 20.36 -13.13
CA THR A 204 15.07 21.32 -13.36
C THR A 204 15.26 22.49 -12.40
N THR A 205 15.52 23.67 -12.94
CA THR A 205 15.51 24.95 -12.23
C THR A 205 14.14 25.13 -11.57
N GLY A 206 14.07 24.89 -10.26
CA GLY A 206 12.84 24.77 -9.46
C GLY A 206 12.67 23.33 -8.95
N GLY A 207 12.87 23.12 -7.65
CA GLY A 207 12.63 21.82 -7.02
C GLY A 207 11.13 21.56 -6.89
N SER A 208 10.60 20.58 -7.64
CA SER A 208 9.21 20.14 -7.53
C SER A 208 9.03 19.16 -6.38
N THR A 209 7.89 19.21 -5.69
CA THR A 209 7.55 18.23 -4.64
C THR A 209 7.33 16.83 -5.22
N MET A 210 7.30 15.79 -4.36
CA MET A 210 7.03 14.43 -4.84
C MET A 210 5.60 14.34 -5.38
N GLU A 211 4.69 15.00 -4.71
CA GLU A 211 3.26 15.04 -4.98
C GLU A 211 2.98 15.68 -6.35
N GLU A 212 3.65 16.79 -6.68
CA GLU A 212 3.59 17.41 -8.02
C GLU A 212 4.08 16.47 -9.13
N GLU A 213 5.15 15.69 -8.89
CA GLU A 213 5.61 14.72 -9.88
C GLU A 213 4.65 13.54 -10.01
N LEU A 214 4.07 13.07 -8.91
CA LEU A 214 3.11 11.97 -8.92
C LEU A 214 1.84 12.34 -9.70
N GLU A 215 1.35 13.57 -9.60
CA GLU A 215 0.21 14.07 -10.38
C GLU A 215 0.45 14.02 -11.90
N GLN A 216 1.71 14.04 -12.35
CA GLN A 216 2.07 13.97 -13.77
C GLN A 216 2.28 12.53 -14.27
N ILE A 217 2.23 11.52 -13.39
CA ILE A 217 2.44 10.11 -13.77
C ILE A 217 1.13 9.51 -14.29
N LYS A 218 1.13 9.15 -15.56
CA LYS A 218 0.09 8.32 -16.18
C LYS A 218 0.38 6.83 -16.03
N PRO A 219 -0.64 5.95 -16.00
CA PRO A 219 -0.46 4.50 -15.97
C PRO A 219 0.49 3.99 -17.05
N GLN A 220 0.36 4.45 -18.29
CA GLN A 220 1.23 4.11 -19.44
C GLN A 220 2.72 4.36 -19.20
N HIS A 221 3.08 5.22 -18.25
CA HIS A 221 4.47 5.41 -17.88
C HIS A 221 4.98 4.27 -16.96
N ILE A 222 4.11 3.65 -16.18
CA ILE A 222 4.41 2.59 -15.20
C ILE A 222 4.30 1.20 -15.82
N VAL A 223 3.35 1.01 -16.73
CA VAL A 223 3.09 -0.23 -17.47
C VAL A 223 3.51 0.02 -18.92
N GLY A 224 4.60 -0.61 -19.37
CA GLY A 224 5.03 -0.54 -20.76
C GLY A 224 4.06 -1.28 -21.69
N GLU A 225 4.21 -1.12 -23.01
CA GLU A 225 3.51 -1.97 -23.97
C GLU A 225 4.00 -3.41 -23.78
N ASP A 226 3.10 -4.34 -23.43
CA ASP A 226 3.35 -5.78 -23.39
C ASP A 226 3.68 -6.27 -24.82
N SER A 227 4.89 -5.97 -25.27
CA SER A 227 5.50 -6.62 -26.41
C SER A 227 5.77 -8.05 -25.99
N LEU A 228 5.14 -8.97 -26.74
CA LEU A 228 5.35 -10.42 -26.64
C LEU A 228 6.84 -10.68 -26.42
N ASP A 229 7.19 -11.20 -25.24
CA ASP A 229 8.56 -11.56 -24.81
C ASP A 229 9.26 -12.35 -25.96
N HIS A 230 10.01 -11.66 -26.83
CA HIS A 230 11.03 -12.26 -27.69
C HIS A 230 12.33 -12.20 -26.89
N ASP A 231 12.63 -13.31 -26.22
CA ASP A 231 13.87 -13.54 -25.49
C ASP A 231 15.08 -13.60 -26.46
N GLU A 232 15.56 -12.48 -27.02
CA GLU A 232 16.94 -12.36 -27.53
C GLU A 232 17.41 -10.89 -27.52
N GLU A 233 18.25 -10.51 -26.54
CA GLU A 233 19.01 -9.25 -26.57
C GLU A 233 20.35 -9.46 -27.30
N GLN A 234 20.59 -8.75 -28.40
CA GLN A 234 21.92 -8.56 -29.00
C GLN A 234 22.54 -7.23 -28.55
N PRO A 235 23.84 -7.17 -28.21
CA PRO A 235 24.50 -5.94 -27.79
C PRO A 235 24.86 -5.06 -29.00
N LYS A 236 24.56 -3.76 -28.93
CA LYS A 236 25.07 -2.75 -29.88
C LYS A 236 26.19 -1.94 -29.25
N GLY A 237 27.32 -1.85 -29.97
CA GLY A 237 28.51 -1.10 -29.57
C GLY A 237 28.34 0.42 -29.67
N GLY A 238 28.98 1.13 -28.74
CA GLY A 238 28.96 2.59 -28.65
C GLY A 238 29.97 3.29 -29.56
N SER A 239 29.69 4.56 -29.86
CA SER A 239 30.64 5.51 -30.42
C SER A 239 30.72 6.74 -29.52
N GLU A 240 31.93 7.10 -29.09
CA GLU A 240 32.23 8.26 -28.26
C GLU A 240 32.17 9.56 -29.07
N ASN A 241 31.68 10.64 -28.45
CA ASN A 241 31.74 11.99 -29.01
C ASN A 241 32.40 12.94 -28.00
N GLN A 242 33.61 13.42 -28.31
CA GLN A 242 34.57 14.09 -27.42
C GLN A 242 34.34 15.61 -27.25
N GLN A 243 33.09 16.10 -27.32
CA GLN A 243 32.82 17.54 -27.21
C GLN A 243 32.02 17.96 -25.97
N ALA A 244 31.79 17.04 -25.03
CA ALA A 244 31.06 17.33 -23.79
C ALA A 244 31.97 17.55 -22.55
N GLU A 245 33.29 17.46 -22.69
CA GLU A 245 34.20 17.38 -21.53
C GLU A 245 34.59 18.73 -20.90
N ASP A 246 34.44 19.86 -21.60
CA ASP A 246 34.98 21.14 -21.13
C ASP A 246 34.03 21.98 -20.26
N GLU A 247 32.71 21.69 -20.27
CA GLU A 247 31.74 22.40 -19.41
C GLU A 247 31.53 21.72 -18.05
N TYR A 248 32.15 20.55 -17.83
CA TYR A 248 31.88 19.60 -16.74
C TYR A 248 32.68 19.85 -15.44
N ARG A 249 33.69 20.73 -15.48
CA ARG A 249 34.73 20.85 -14.44
C ARG A 249 34.46 21.85 -13.30
N ARG A 250 33.23 22.38 -13.13
CA ARG A 250 32.96 23.43 -12.11
C ARG A 250 32.11 23.06 -10.89
N ASN A 251 31.39 21.93 -10.87
CA ASN A 251 30.53 21.55 -9.72
C ASN A 251 30.87 20.15 -9.16
N ALA A 252 32.12 19.96 -8.76
CA ALA A 252 32.66 18.65 -8.38
C ALA A 252 32.96 18.57 -6.88
N GLU A 253 32.02 18.00 -6.12
CA GLU A 253 32.36 17.20 -4.91
C GLU A 253 31.18 16.31 -4.45
N ALA A 254 29.92 16.75 -4.60
CA ALA A 254 28.74 15.89 -4.35
C ALA A 254 28.37 14.95 -5.52
N SER A 255 28.96 15.16 -6.70
CA SER A 255 28.47 14.61 -7.97
C SER A 255 29.07 13.26 -8.38
N TRP A 256 30.20 12.85 -7.80
CA TRP A 256 30.93 11.66 -8.28
C TRP A 256 30.22 10.34 -7.93
N GLY A 257 29.76 10.18 -6.68
CA GLY A 257 29.01 8.99 -6.27
C GLY A 257 27.67 8.84 -6.99
N GLN A 258 26.97 9.95 -7.22
CA GLN A 258 25.71 9.99 -7.98
C GLN A 258 25.91 9.60 -9.46
N ARG A 259 26.98 10.10 -10.11
CA ARG A 259 27.34 9.74 -11.49
C ARG A 259 27.76 8.27 -11.61
N MET A 260 28.50 7.76 -10.63
CA MET A 260 28.89 6.35 -10.57
C MET A 260 27.67 5.43 -10.40
N ILE A 261 26.76 5.74 -9.47
CA ILE A 261 25.51 5.00 -9.28
C ILE A 261 24.68 5.04 -10.57
N THR A 262 24.56 6.22 -11.17
CA THR A 262 23.82 6.38 -12.44
C THR A 262 24.48 5.57 -13.57
N SER A 263 25.81 5.54 -13.66
CA SER A 263 26.55 4.76 -14.66
C SER A 263 26.43 3.25 -14.46
N LEU A 264 26.42 2.76 -13.22
CA LEU A 264 26.20 1.35 -12.91
C LEU A 264 24.79 0.86 -13.27
N PHE A 265 23.82 1.78 -13.27
CA PHE A 265 22.42 1.48 -13.55
C PHE A 265 21.96 1.88 -14.96
N SER A 266 22.61 2.84 -15.63
CA SER A 266 22.25 3.31 -16.98
C SER A 266 22.43 2.27 -18.06
N ASP A 267 23.33 1.31 -17.87
CA ASP A 267 23.68 0.29 -18.87
C ASP A 267 22.66 -0.86 -18.93
N SER A 268 21.65 -0.86 -18.07
CA SER A 268 20.64 -1.91 -18.03
C SER A 268 19.24 -1.37 -18.31
N ALA A 269 18.58 -1.94 -19.31
CA ALA A 269 17.25 -1.53 -19.79
C ALA A 269 16.18 -1.47 -18.67
N ILE A 270 16.37 -2.27 -17.60
CA ILE A 270 15.52 -2.33 -16.40
C ILE A 270 15.47 -1.01 -15.62
N PHE A 271 16.48 -0.14 -15.72
CA PHE A 271 16.58 1.07 -14.90
C PHE A 271 16.22 2.34 -15.66
N ASN A 272 16.18 2.26 -16.99
CA ASN A 272 15.94 3.42 -17.85
C ASN A 272 14.44 3.67 -18.06
N THR A 273 13.60 2.64 -17.96
CA THR A 273 12.14 2.80 -18.07
C THR A 273 11.48 2.83 -16.70
N ARG A 274 10.42 3.62 -16.57
CA ARG A 274 9.55 3.61 -15.39
C ARG A 274 8.89 2.24 -15.18
N GLU A 275 8.64 1.49 -16.27
CA GLU A 275 8.20 0.09 -16.22
C GLU A 275 9.20 -0.82 -15.51
N GLY A 276 10.48 -0.75 -15.88
CA GLY A 276 11.52 -1.55 -15.24
C GLY A 276 11.76 -1.17 -13.77
N ARG A 277 11.25 0.00 -13.34
CA ARG A 277 11.27 0.46 -11.95
C ARG A 277 10.06 0.01 -11.12
N ALA A 278 8.90 -0.12 -11.73
CA ALA A 278 7.69 -0.60 -11.06
C ALA A 278 7.86 -2.06 -10.63
N GLY A 279 7.31 -2.45 -9.47
CA GLY A 279 7.37 -3.83 -9.02
C GLY A 279 6.62 -4.76 -9.96
N LYS A 280 7.15 -5.97 -10.20
CA LYS A 280 6.52 -6.98 -11.06
C LYS A 280 6.54 -8.34 -10.37
N VAL A 281 5.43 -9.07 -10.42
CA VAL A 281 5.30 -10.43 -9.88
C VAL A 281 4.54 -11.33 -10.85
N HIS A 282 4.65 -12.66 -10.72
CA HIS A 282 3.84 -13.60 -11.50
C HIS A 282 2.35 -13.43 -11.16
N ASN A 283 1.49 -13.49 -12.18
CA ASN A 283 0.06 -13.29 -12.02
C ASN A 283 -0.58 -14.50 -11.31
N PHE A 284 -1.01 -14.34 -10.05
CA PHE A 284 -1.69 -15.39 -9.31
C PHE A 284 -3.13 -15.66 -9.81
N MET A 285 -3.65 -14.80 -10.69
CA MET A 285 -4.97 -14.91 -11.31
C MET A 285 -4.90 -15.56 -12.71
N LEU A 286 -3.71 -15.97 -13.18
CA LEU A 286 -3.49 -16.49 -14.53
C LEU A 286 -4.42 -17.66 -14.85
N GLY A 287 -5.19 -17.54 -15.93
CA GLY A 287 -6.10 -18.58 -16.43
C GLY A 287 -7.39 -18.75 -15.63
N LEU A 288 -7.67 -17.91 -14.63
CA LEU A 288 -8.97 -17.94 -13.94
C LEU A 288 -10.08 -17.41 -14.85
N ALA A 289 -11.30 -17.91 -14.65
CA ALA A 289 -12.50 -17.29 -15.18
C ALA A 289 -13.06 -16.31 -14.15
N LEU A 290 -12.98 -15.01 -14.43
CA LEU A 290 -13.58 -13.98 -13.58
C LEU A 290 -15.01 -13.72 -14.04
N ASN A 291 -15.97 -14.00 -13.17
CA ASN A 291 -17.35 -13.54 -13.39
C ASN A 291 -17.46 -12.09 -12.94
N ALA A 292 -18.07 -11.23 -13.76
CA ALA A 292 -18.25 -9.80 -13.49
C ALA A 292 -19.22 -9.47 -12.32
N SER A 293 -19.59 -10.47 -11.51
CA SER A 293 -20.77 -10.43 -10.64
C SER A 293 -20.48 -10.50 -9.14
N ILE A 294 -19.24 -10.33 -8.68
CA ILE A 294 -18.97 -10.26 -7.23
C ILE A 294 -18.80 -8.79 -6.85
N PRO A 295 -19.84 -8.12 -6.32
CA PRO A 295 -19.62 -6.85 -5.66
C PRO A 295 -18.68 -7.07 -4.47
N VAL A 296 -17.77 -6.12 -4.26
CA VAL A 296 -16.85 -6.04 -3.09
C VAL A 296 -17.60 -6.26 -1.78
N SER A 297 -18.89 -5.90 -1.75
CA SER A 297 -19.83 -6.22 -0.69
C SER A 297 -20.82 -7.30 -1.14
N SER A 298 -20.60 -8.54 -0.71
CA SER A 298 -21.61 -9.61 -0.75
C SER A 298 -22.75 -9.38 0.25
N PHE A 299 -22.66 -8.34 1.10
CA PHE A 299 -23.57 -8.05 2.21
C PHE A 299 -24.53 -6.88 1.96
N ASN A 300 -24.38 -6.20 0.82
CA ASN A 300 -25.38 -5.26 0.31
C ASN A 300 -26.35 -6.01 -0.59
N GLU A 301 -27.19 -6.86 -0.01
CA GLU A 301 -28.48 -7.12 -0.61
C GLU A 301 -29.18 -5.77 -0.84
N LEU A 302 -29.52 -5.49 -2.11
CA LEU A 302 -30.60 -4.59 -2.55
C LEU A 302 -30.95 -3.46 -1.56
N VAL A 303 -30.10 -2.43 -1.50
CA VAL A 303 -30.59 -1.12 -1.04
C VAL A 303 -31.23 -0.46 -2.25
N ASP A 304 -32.45 -0.89 -2.57
CA ASP A 304 -33.44 -0.21 -3.41
C ASP A 304 -34.03 1.00 -2.65
N ASN A 305 -33.19 1.75 -1.93
CA ASN A 305 -33.57 3.06 -1.41
C ASN A 305 -32.96 4.08 -2.34
N ALA A 306 -33.80 4.58 -3.24
CA ALA A 306 -33.58 5.73 -4.09
C ALA A 306 -32.64 6.74 -3.42
N THR A 307 -31.42 6.85 -3.94
CA THR A 307 -30.65 8.08 -3.85
C THR A 307 -31.58 9.20 -4.30
N SER A 308 -31.84 10.18 -3.44
CA SER A 308 -32.58 11.37 -3.85
C SER A 308 -31.82 12.03 -5.02
N PRO A 309 -32.51 12.56 -6.05
CA PRO A 309 -31.87 13.18 -7.20
C PRO A 309 -30.85 14.25 -6.81
N GLU A 310 -31.00 14.88 -5.64
CA GLU A 310 -30.09 15.89 -5.08
C GLU A 310 -28.67 15.35 -4.77
N ASP A 311 -28.49 14.05 -4.53
CA ASP A 311 -27.15 13.44 -4.34
C ASP A 311 -26.52 12.99 -5.69
N GLU A 312 -27.27 13.01 -6.80
CA GLU A 312 -26.76 12.74 -8.17
C GLU A 312 -26.30 14.01 -8.90
N VAL A 313 -26.81 15.20 -8.55
CA VAL A 313 -26.56 16.44 -9.31
C VAL A 313 -25.12 16.98 -9.16
N ASP A 314 -24.37 16.53 -8.15
CA ASP A 314 -22.96 16.92 -7.96
C ASP A 314 -21.95 15.90 -8.53
N ALA A 315 -22.44 14.84 -9.20
CA ALA A 315 -21.67 13.60 -9.36
C ALA A 315 -21.13 13.28 -10.77
N VAL A 316 -21.40 14.09 -11.81
CA VAL A 316 -20.98 13.74 -13.17
C VAL A 316 -20.53 14.97 -13.96
N THR A 317 -19.22 15.22 -14.02
CA THR A 317 -18.66 16.07 -15.09
C THR A 317 -18.46 15.32 -16.40
N ASP A 318 -18.46 13.98 -16.41
CA ASP A 318 -18.53 13.20 -17.66
C ASP A 318 -19.04 11.76 -17.43
N PRO A 319 -20.15 11.32 -18.04
CA PRO A 319 -20.63 9.93 -18.01
C PRO A 319 -19.64 8.92 -18.62
N ASP A 320 -18.74 9.37 -19.51
CA ASP A 320 -17.81 8.53 -20.24
C ASP A 320 -16.48 8.26 -19.48
N GLU A 321 -16.23 8.95 -18.35
CA GLU A 321 -14.98 8.86 -17.57
C GLU A 321 -14.85 7.54 -16.77
N PHE A 322 -15.94 6.77 -16.63
CA PHE A 322 -16.05 5.66 -15.65
C PHE A 322 -16.25 4.26 -16.25
N VAL A 323 -16.19 4.11 -17.58
CA VAL A 323 -16.59 2.85 -18.25
C VAL A 323 -15.69 1.66 -17.88
N ARG A 324 -14.40 1.90 -17.58
CA ARG A 324 -13.41 0.82 -17.35
C ARG A 324 -13.16 0.41 -15.90
N ILE A 325 -13.80 1.05 -14.91
CA ILE A 325 -13.55 0.75 -13.48
C ILE A 325 -14.01 -0.66 -13.08
N TYR A 326 -15.01 -1.17 -13.80
CA TYR A 326 -15.59 -2.50 -13.63
C TYR A 326 -14.98 -3.54 -14.57
N GLU A 327 -14.06 -3.16 -15.45
CA GLU A 327 -13.35 -4.14 -16.27
C GLU A 327 -12.55 -5.07 -15.34
N PRO A 328 -12.69 -6.40 -15.49
CA PRO A 328 -11.93 -7.36 -14.68
C PRO A 328 -10.43 -7.20 -14.89
N LEU A 329 -9.64 -7.78 -13.98
CA LEU A 329 -8.22 -7.98 -14.18
C LEU A 329 -7.96 -8.80 -15.47
N ASP A 330 -6.91 -8.48 -16.22
CA ASP A 330 -6.45 -9.39 -17.27
C ASP A 330 -5.85 -10.68 -16.67
N VAL A 331 -6.58 -11.77 -16.86
CA VAL A 331 -6.20 -13.12 -16.44
C VAL A 331 -5.33 -13.84 -17.46
N LYS A 332 -4.99 -13.21 -18.60
CA LYS A 332 -4.13 -13.80 -19.63
C LYS A 332 -2.67 -13.37 -19.48
N SER A 333 -2.41 -12.16 -18.98
CA SER A 333 -1.05 -11.72 -18.72
C SER A 333 -0.36 -12.60 -17.67
N LYS A 334 0.88 -13.01 -17.99
CA LYS A 334 1.68 -13.91 -17.14
C LYS A 334 2.18 -13.23 -15.87
N LYS A 335 2.26 -11.89 -15.87
CA LYS A 335 2.86 -11.06 -14.83
C LYS A 335 1.91 -9.92 -14.51
N ILE A 336 1.99 -9.38 -13.30
CA ILE A 336 1.24 -8.19 -12.89
C ILE A 336 2.20 -7.14 -12.34
N HIS A 337 1.90 -5.87 -12.60
CA HIS A 337 2.60 -4.74 -12.03
C HIS A 337 2.00 -4.41 -10.67
N VAL A 338 2.84 -4.30 -9.65
CA VAL A 338 2.48 -3.98 -8.27
C VAL A 338 3.25 -2.74 -7.82
N VAL A 339 2.54 -1.69 -7.42
CA VAL A 339 3.12 -0.39 -7.11
C VAL A 339 2.55 0.23 -5.84
N ASP A 340 3.19 1.28 -5.35
CA ASP A 340 2.78 2.05 -4.18
C ASP A 340 1.33 2.54 -4.30
N SER A 341 0.56 2.42 -3.22
CA SER A 341 -0.84 2.87 -3.21
C SER A 341 -0.99 4.38 -3.14
N GLY A 342 0.04 5.09 -2.66
CA GLY A 342 0.10 6.55 -2.64
C GLY A 342 0.07 7.19 -4.04
N LEU A 343 0.22 6.39 -5.11
CA LEU A 343 -0.02 6.83 -6.49
C LEU A 343 -1.49 7.11 -6.81
N THR A 344 -2.42 6.62 -5.99
CA THR A 344 -3.87 6.87 -6.14
C THR A 344 -4.37 7.85 -5.08
N TYR A 345 -4.22 7.49 -3.82
CA TYR A 345 -4.36 8.40 -2.67
C TYR A 345 -3.69 7.76 -1.45
N ASN A 346 -3.30 8.59 -0.50
CA ASN A 346 -2.29 8.21 0.49
C ASN A 346 -2.84 7.47 1.72
N LEU A 347 -4.16 7.28 1.82
CA LEU A 347 -4.85 6.68 2.98
C LEU A 347 -5.37 5.26 2.64
N PRO A 348 -4.96 4.19 3.33
CA PRO A 348 -5.32 2.80 2.98
C PRO A 348 -6.75 2.38 3.43
N PHE A 349 -7.74 3.24 3.20
CA PHE A 349 -9.16 2.97 3.47
C PHE A 349 -9.70 1.68 2.85
N PRO A 350 -9.28 1.25 1.64
CA PRO A 350 -9.77 0.00 1.04
C PRO A 350 -9.54 -1.24 1.90
N LEU A 351 -8.50 -1.23 2.74
CA LEU A 351 -8.23 -2.31 3.68
C LEU A 351 -9.28 -2.32 4.80
N VAL A 352 -9.59 -1.18 5.40
CA VAL A 352 -10.47 -1.13 6.57
C VAL A 352 -11.97 -1.08 6.21
N LEU A 353 -12.31 -0.66 5.00
CA LEU A 353 -13.67 -0.64 4.46
C LEU A 353 -14.12 -1.98 3.86
N ARG A 354 -13.26 -3.02 3.88
CA ARG A 354 -13.65 -4.39 3.53
C ARG A 354 -14.82 -4.83 4.42
N ALA A 355 -16.00 -5.02 3.84
CA ALA A 355 -17.25 -5.24 4.57
C ALA A 355 -17.16 -6.39 5.60
N GLN A 356 -16.40 -7.45 5.28
CA GLN A 356 -16.17 -8.60 6.15
C GLN A 356 -15.45 -8.26 7.46
N ARG A 357 -14.76 -7.11 7.54
CA ARG A 357 -14.09 -6.64 8.78
C ARG A 357 -15.05 -5.95 9.74
N GLY A 358 -16.15 -5.38 9.24
CA GLY A 358 -17.15 -4.69 10.06
C GLY A 358 -16.54 -3.65 11.01
N VAL A 359 -15.65 -2.79 10.49
CA VAL A 359 -14.99 -1.75 11.29
C VAL A 359 -16.03 -0.70 11.70
N ASP A 360 -16.10 -0.42 13.00
CA ASP A 360 -17.06 0.51 13.60
C ASP A 360 -16.45 1.92 13.76
N LEU A 361 -15.15 1.98 14.10
CA LEU A 361 -14.39 3.22 14.32
C LEU A 361 -13.04 3.16 13.60
N ILE A 362 -12.75 4.16 12.79
CA ILE A 362 -11.46 4.34 12.12
C ILE A 362 -10.75 5.53 12.75
N ILE A 363 -9.53 5.32 13.25
CA ILE A 363 -8.63 6.38 13.73
C ILE A 363 -7.53 6.51 12.68
N SER A 364 -7.68 7.52 11.83
CA SER A 364 -6.80 7.83 10.70
C SER A 364 -5.75 8.87 11.09
N PHE A 365 -4.52 8.68 10.64
CA PHE A 365 -3.39 9.59 10.80
C PHE A 365 -2.82 9.93 9.42
N ASP A 366 -2.95 11.19 9.03
CA ASP A 366 -2.53 11.69 7.73
C ASP A 366 -1.24 12.49 7.80
N PHE A 367 -0.21 11.98 7.13
CA PHE A 367 1.13 12.54 6.97
C PHE A 367 1.40 13.03 5.54
N SER A 368 0.35 13.13 4.72
CA SER A 368 0.47 13.62 3.34
C SER A 368 1.06 15.01 3.30
N ALA A 369 1.90 15.26 2.29
CA ALA A 369 2.44 16.60 2.10
C ALA A 369 1.30 17.56 1.74
N ARG A 370 1.44 18.80 2.20
CA ARG A 370 0.52 19.89 1.87
C ARG A 370 1.32 21.06 1.30
N PRO A 371 0.70 21.92 0.48
CA PRO A 371 1.38 23.11 -0.04
C PRO A 371 1.92 24.04 1.06
N SER A 372 1.29 24.02 2.24
CA SER A 372 1.66 24.82 3.41
C SER A 372 1.07 24.18 4.67
N ASP A 373 1.64 24.50 5.84
CA ASP A 373 1.11 24.10 7.16
C ASP A 373 -0.33 24.57 7.38
N SER A 374 -0.69 25.70 6.75
CA SER A 374 -2.02 26.32 6.80
C SER A 374 -3.01 25.79 5.75
N SER A 375 -2.58 24.89 4.86
CA SER A 375 -3.45 24.37 3.80
C SER A 375 -4.52 23.39 4.33
N PRO A 376 -5.73 23.33 3.73
CA PRO A 376 -6.77 22.38 4.12
C PRO A 376 -6.28 20.91 4.04
N PRO A 377 -6.33 20.12 5.12
CA PRO A 377 -5.73 18.78 5.17
C PRO A 377 -6.70 17.66 4.76
N PHE A 378 -7.55 17.88 3.74
CA PHE A 378 -8.63 16.94 3.39
C PHE A 378 -8.52 16.32 1.99
N LYS A 379 -7.50 16.68 1.20
CA LYS A 379 -7.32 16.17 -0.18
C LYS A 379 -7.43 14.64 -0.24
N GLU A 380 -6.59 13.94 0.52
CA GLU A 380 -6.56 12.48 0.50
C GLU A 380 -7.81 11.83 1.11
N LEU A 381 -8.41 12.48 2.11
CA LEU A 381 -9.65 11.99 2.74
C LEU A 381 -10.84 12.11 1.77
N LEU A 382 -10.93 13.19 1.00
CA LEU A 382 -11.95 13.38 -0.05
C LEU A 382 -11.76 12.41 -1.22
N LEU A 383 -10.51 12.08 -1.58
CA LEU A 383 -10.23 11.03 -2.56
C LEU A 383 -10.69 9.65 -2.04
N ALA A 384 -10.47 9.35 -0.75
CA ALA A 384 -10.97 8.14 -0.12
C ALA A 384 -12.52 8.08 -0.06
N GLU A 385 -13.20 9.20 0.22
CA GLU A 385 -14.66 9.31 0.16
C GLU A 385 -15.17 9.06 -1.28
N LYS A 386 -14.55 9.69 -2.29
CA LYS A 386 -14.86 9.48 -3.71
C LYS A 386 -14.72 8.00 -4.07
N TRP A 387 -13.61 7.36 -3.68
CA TRP A 387 -13.38 5.94 -3.93
C TRP A 387 -14.42 5.05 -3.24
N ALA A 388 -14.75 5.32 -1.98
CA ALA A 388 -15.75 4.54 -1.24
C ALA A 388 -17.14 4.64 -1.89
N ARG A 389 -17.55 5.85 -2.29
CA ARG A 389 -18.79 6.10 -3.04
C ARG A 389 -18.83 5.32 -4.35
N MET A 390 -17.75 5.36 -5.14
CA MET A 390 -17.65 4.61 -6.40
C MET A 390 -17.74 3.09 -6.22
N ASN A 391 -17.23 2.57 -5.10
CA ASN A 391 -17.27 1.15 -4.76
C ASN A 391 -18.54 0.76 -3.97
N LYS A 392 -19.50 1.68 -3.80
CA LYS A 392 -20.75 1.48 -3.05
C LYS A 392 -20.49 1.02 -1.60
N LEU A 393 -19.45 1.56 -0.99
CA LEU A 393 -19.06 1.28 0.40
C LEU A 393 -19.53 2.41 1.34
N PRO A 394 -20.02 2.08 2.54
CA PRO A 394 -20.37 3.07 3.54
C PRO A 394 -19.18 3.95 3.95
N PHE A 395 -19.36 5.27 3.92
CA PHE A 395 -18.36 6.25 4.33
C PHE A 395 -19.08 7.50 4.87
N PRO A 396 -18.65 8.09 6.01
CA PRO A 396 -19.32 9.27 6.54
C PRO A 396 -19.08 10.48 5.63
N LYS A 397 -20.14 11.25 5.34
CA LYS A 397 -20.05 12.42 4.47
C LYS A 397 -19.05 13.44 5.02
N ILE A 398 -18.09 13.86 4.20
CA ILE A 398 -17.15 14.93 4.56
C ILE A 398 -17.76 16.27 4.15
N ASP A 399 -18.03 17.14 5.12
CA ASP A 399 -18.56 18.48 4.84
C ASP A 399 -17.47 19.32 4.17
N PRO A 400 -17.66 19.81 2.93
CA PRO A 400 -16.65 20.60 2.23
C PRO A 400 -16.31 21.91 2.95
N LYS A 401 -17.20 22.41 3.82
CA LYS A 401 -17.00 23.63 4.60
C LYS A 401 -16.43 23.38 6.00
N VAL A 402 -16.04 22.14 6.32
CA VAL A 402 -15.49 21.80 7.64
C VAL A 402 -14.25 22.63 7.96
N PHE A 403 -13.38 22.85 6.98
CA PHE A 403 -12.19 23.68 7.15
C PHE A 403 -12.53 25.14 7.41
N ASP A 404 -13.43 25.72 6.60
CA ASP A 404 -13.86 27.11 6.74
C ASP A 404 -14.51 27.40 8.10
N ARG A 405 -15.25 26.42 8.62
CA ARG A 405 -15.94 26.53 9.91
C ARG A 405 -15.02 26.31 11.11
N GLU A 406 -14.17 25.30 11.05
CA GLU A 406 -13.41 24.84 12.23
C GLU A 406 -11.96 25.32 12.26
N GLY A 407 -11.45 25.80 11.13
CA GLY A 407 -10.03 26.11 10.94
C GLY A 407 -9.16 24.86 11.04
N LEU A 408 -7.84 25.09 11.13
CA LEU A 408 -6.87 24.03 11.28
C LEU A 408 -6.88 23.46 12.71
N LYS A 409 -7.02 22.14 12.83
CA LYS A 409 -7.03 21.37 14.09
C LYS A 409 -6.11 20.15 14.02
N GLU A 410 -5.76 19.61 15.17
CA GLU A 410 -4.98 18.37 15.32
C GLU A 410 -5.77 17.13 14.86
N CYS A 411 -7.09 17.11 15.08
CA CYS A 411 -7.97 16.08 14.54
C CYS A 411 -9.41 16.57 14.31
N TYR A 412 -10.13 15.86 13.45
CA TYR A 412 -11.54 16.08 13.12
C TYR A 412 -12.32 14.78 13.28
N VAL A 413 -13.63 14.87 13.56
CA VAL A 413 -14.50 13.70 13.73
C VAL A 413 -15.63 13.74 12.72
N PHE A 414 -15.72 12.71 11.89
CA PHE A 414 -16.76 12.52 10.89
C PHE A 414 -17.65 11.35 11.29
N LYS A 415 -18.91 11.65 11.55
CA LYS A 415 -19.90 10.67 12.02
C LYS A 415 -20.83 10.27 10.88
N PRO A 416 -21.33 9.01 10.87
CA PRO A 416 -22.36 8.60 9.92
C PRO A 416 -23.64 9.42 10.10
N LYS A 417 -24.44 9.56 9.03
CA LYS A 417 -25.75 10.22 9.15
C LYS A 417 -26.68 9.37 10.00
N LYS A 418 -27.65 10.01 10.67
CA LYS A 418 -28.65 9.30 11.48
C LYS A 418 -29.43 8.32 10.60
N GLY A 419 -29.37 7.04 10.93
CA GLY A 419 -30.04 5.96 10.19
C GLY A 419 -29.14 5.18 9.23
N GLU A 420 -27.93 5.66 8.93
CA GLU A 420 -26.96 4.88 8.15
C GLU A 420 -26.46 3.68 8.96
N ARG A 421 -26.57 2.49 8.35
CA ARG A 421 -26.12 1.23 8.94
C ARG A 421 -24.76 0.85 8.41
N ASN A 422 -23.92 0.28 9.27
CA ASN A 422 -22.58 -0.24 8.93
C ASN A 422 -21.62 0.82 8.36
N CYS A 423 -21.88 2.11 8.59
CA CYS A 423 -20.97 3.19 8.23
C CYS A 423 -20.07 3.50 9.43
N PRO A 424 -18.73 3.48 9.28
CA PRO A 424 -17.82 3.75 10.39
C PRO A 424 -17.88 5.22 10.79
N THR A 425 -17.54 5.50 12.06
CA THR A 425 -17.09 6.83 12.47
C THR A 425 -15.61 6.98 12.15
N ILE A 426 -15.18 8.14 11.66
CA ILE A 426 -13.77 8.44 11.37
C ILE A 426 -13.29 9.55 12.31
N ILE A 427 -12.23 9.29 13.06
CA ILE A 427 -11.39 10.33 13.66
C ILE A 427 -10.20 10.51 12.73
N HIS A 428 -10.00 11.71 12.20
CA HIS A 428 -8.96 12.02 11.25
C HIS A 428 -7.95 12.99 11.86
N PHE A 429 -6.81 12.47 12.30
CA PHE A 429 -5.64 13.23 12.72
C PHE A 429 -4.85 13.69 11.51
N VAL A 430 -4.34 14.92 11.59
CA VAL A 430 -3.57 15.55 10.52
C VAL A 430 -2.22 16.01 11.08
N LEU A 431 -1.18 15.98 10.25
CA LEU A 431 0.15 16.43 10.64
C LEU A 431 0.21 17.96 10.71
N VAL A 432 0.10 18.50 11.93
CA VAL A 432 0.10 19.93 12.24
C VAL A 432 0.83 20.22 13.54
N ASN A 433 1.60 21.31 13.60
CA ASN A 433 2.26 21.79 14.82
C ASN A 433 1.53 23.03 15.39
N ILE A 434 0.46 22.79 16.16
CA ILE A 434 -0.40 23.84 16.74
C ILE A 434 -0.15 24.00 18.24
N ASN A 435 -0.76 23.15 19.08
CA ASN A 435 -0.60 23.27 20.53
C ASN A 435 0.76 22.77 21.01
N PHE A 436 1.41 21.88 20.25
CA PHE A 436 2.74 21.38 20.59
C PHE A 436 3.81 22.48 20.71
N ARG A 437 3.66 23.60 19.95
CA ARG A 437 4.48 24.82 20.11
C ARG A 437 4.38 25.45 21.50
N LYS A 438 3.23 25.31 22.15
CA LYS A 438 2.91 25.96 23.43
C LYS A 438 3.03 25.01 24.62
N PHE A 439 2.80 23.72 24.40
CA PHE A 439 2.68 22.71 25.46
C PHE A 439 3.64 21.54 25.22
N LYS A 440 4.28 21.07 26.30
CA LYS A 440 5.16 19.89 26.26
C LYS A 440 4.44 18.58 26.57
N ALA A 441 3.29 18.68 27.23
CA ALA A 441 2.35 17.58 27.45
C ALA A 441 0.93 18.18 27.52
N PRO A 442 -0.15 17.39 27.34
CA PRO A 442 -1.52 17.91 27.41
C PRO A 442 -1.76 18.71 28.70
N GLY A 443 -2.08 19.99 28.56
CA GLY A 443 -2.30 20.92 29.68
C GLY A 443 -1.05 21.43 30.40
N VAL A 444 0.17 21.06 29.96
CA VAL A 444 1.44 21.47 30.58
C VAL A 444 2.20 22.43 29.64
N PRO A 445 2.23 23.74 29.93
CA PRO A 445 2.88 24.72 29.06
C PRO A 445 4.41 24.56 29.06
N ARG A 446 5.04 25.07 27.99
CA ARG A 446 6.49 25.23 27.89
C ARG A 446 6.90 26.51 28.62
N GLU A 447 7.92 26.42 29.46
CA GLU A 447 8.34 27.54 30.33
C GLU A 447 9.66 28.15 29.86
N THR A 448 10.65 27.31 29.56
CA THR A 448 12.00 27.77 29.19
C THR A 448 12.09 28.12 27.70
N GLU A 449 13.00 29.02 27.33
CA GLU A 449 13.23 29.38 25.92
C GLU A 449 13.70 28.18 25.10
N ALA A 450 14.53 27.30 25.66
CA ALA A 450 14.97 26.07 25.00
C ALA A 450 13.79 25.11 24.72
N GLU A 451 12.81 25.02 25.62
CA GLU A 451 11.60 24.22 25.39
C GLU A 451 10.76 24.80 24.24
N LYS A 452 10.68 26.12 24.12
CA LYS A 452 9.92 26.81 23.07
C LYS A 452 10.60 26.65 21.72
N GLU A 453 11.90 26.92 21.64
CA GLU A 453 12.74 26.77 20.44
C GLU A 453 12.67 25.33 19.90
N TYR A 454 12.74 24.33 20.78
CA TYR A 454 12.60 22.92 20.38
C TYR A 454 11.30 22.62 19.62
N SER A 455 10.19 23.29 19.96
CA SER A 455 8.89 23.07 19.34
C SER A 455 8.55 24.05 18.21
N ASP A 456 9.40 25.04 17.97
CA ASP A 456 9.15 26.10 17.01
C ASP A 456 9.75 25.74 15.65
N PHE A 457 9.05 24.87 14.93
CA PHE A 457 9.43 24.43 13.59
C PHE A 457 8.19 24.21 12.72
N ASP A 458 8.34 24.51 11.44
CA ASP A 458 7.31 24.28 10.42
C ASP A 458 7.49 22.90 9.80
N ILE A 459 6.40 22.30 9.31
CA ILE A 459 6.47 21.01 8.62
C ILE A 459 6.69 21.22 7.12
N PHE A 460 5.88 22.08 6.51
CA PHE A 460 5.80 22.31 5.08
C PHE A 460 6.15 23.75 4.66
N ASP A 461 6.02 24.73 5.56
CA ASP A 461 6.28 26.15 5.23
C ASP A 461 7.78 26.48 5.14
N ASP A 462 8.63 25.72 5.83
CA ASP A 462 10.09 25.87 5.77
C ASP A 462 10.67 25.17 4.52
N PRO A 463 11.31 25.90 3.59
CA PRO A 463 11.92 25.30 2.40
C PRO A 463 13.09 24.37 2.71
N GLU A 464 13.76 24.54 3.86
CA GLU A 464 14.87 23.69 4.32
C GLU A 464 14.37 22.58 5.27
N THR A 465 13.06 22.37 5.35
CA THR A 465 12.45 21.37 6.23
C THR A 465 13.05 19.98 6.00
N PRO A 466 13.46 19.27 7.06
CA PRO A 466 13.91 17.88 6.94
C PRO A 466 12.74 16.94 6.63
N TYR A 467 11.50 17.42 6.69
CA TYR A 467 10.29 16.60 6.59
C TYR A 467 9.78 16.42 5.15
N SER A 468 10.53 16.84 4.13
CA SER A 468 10.19 16.56 2.73
C SER A 468 10.02 15.04 2.47
N THR A 469 9.08 14.67 1.59
CA THR A 469 8.80 13.28 1.24
C THR A 469 10.03 12.60 0.63
N PHE A 470 10.91 13.36 -0.05
CA PHE A 470 12.14 12.85 -0.65
C PHE A 470 13.32 12.75 0.32
N ASN A 471 13.21 13.24 1.55
CA ASN A 471 14.31 13.16 2.50
C ASN A 471 14.33 11.80 3.23
N PHE A 472 15.47 11.13 3.15
CA PHE A 472 15.72 9.82 3.76
C PHE A 472 16.78 9.87 4.87
N GLN A 473 17.20 11.06 5.30
CA GLN A 473 18.14 11.23 6.40
C GLN A 473 17.59 12.20 7.43
N TYR A 474 17.40 11.73 8.65
CA TYR A 474 16.83 12.53 9.74
C TYR A 474 17.88 12.69 10.83
N SER A 475 18.19 13.94 11.20
CA SER A 475 18.95 14.17 12.43
C SER A 475 18.16 13.63 13.64
N ASN A 476 18.84 13.28 14.73
CA ASN A 476 18.15 12.86 15.95
C ASN A 476 17.16 13.93 16.44
N LEU A 477 17.47 15.21 16.23
CA LEU A 477 16.57 16.32 16.57
C LEU A 477 15.30 16.28 15.71
N ALA A 478 15.43 16.24 14.38
CA ALA A 478 14.28 16.19 13.47
C ALA A 478 13.43 14.93 13.70
N PHE A 479 14.06 13.79 13.96
CA PHE A 479 13.36 12.56 14.32
C PHE A 479 12.53 12.76 15.59
N THR A 480 13.16 13.25 16.66
CA THR A 480 12.50 13.39 17.97
C THR A 480 11.40 14.44 17.92
N GLN A 481 11.62 15.57 17.23
CA GLN A 481 10.61 16.63 17.07
C GLN A 481 9.34 16.11 16.40
N LEU A 482 9.46 15.41 15.28
CA LEU A 482 8.30 14.87 14.56
C LEU A 482 7.61 13.74 15.34
N GLN A 483 8.39 12.90 16.00
CA GLN A 483 7.87 11.83 16.85
C GLN A 483 7.07 12.40 18.04
N ASP A 484 7.66 13.31 18.80
CA ASP A 484 7.06 13.91 20.00
C ASP A 484 5.85 14.78 19.63
N LEU A 485 5.88 15.46 18.48
CA LEU A 485 4.73 16.19 17.94
C LEU A 485 3.52 15.26 17.77
N MET A 486 3.70 14.12 17.12
CA MET A 486 2.59 13.21 16.84
C MET A 486 2.13 12.43 18.07
N GLU A 487 3.04 12.09 18.97
CA GLU A 487 2.69 11.56 20.29
C GLU A 487 1.84 12.58 21.07
N PHE A 488 2.29 13.83 21.14
CA PHE A 488 1.58 14.92 21.80
C PHE A 488 0.19 15.12 21.21
N ASN A 489 0.07 15.27 19.88
CA ASN A 489 -1.22 15.49 19.21
C ASN A 489 -2.20 14.34 19.52
N THR A 490 -1.70 13.09 19.54
CA THR A 490 -2.53 11.92 19.87
C THR A 490 -2.99 11.96 21.33
N LEU A 491 -2.09 12.23 22.27
CA LEU A 491 -2.41 12.30 23.71
C LEU A 491 -3.33 13.47 24.05
N ASN A 492 -3.12 14.62 23.41
CA ASN A 492 -3.92 15.83 23.61
C ASN A 492 -5.39 15.62 23.20
N ASN A 493 -5.65 14.70 22.27
CA ASN A 493 -6.99 14.36 21.79
C ASN A 493 -7.52 13.02 22.34
N LEU A 494 -6.93 12.48 23.42
CA LEU A 494 -7.34 11.21 24.01
C LEU A 494 -8.82 11.18 24.40
N GLN A 495 -9.39 12.31 24.85
CA GLN A 495 -10.80 12.37 25.22
C GLN A 495 -11.72 12.24 24.01
N VAL A 496 -11.32 12.77 22.84
CA VAL A 496 -12.07 12.62 21.58
C VAL A 496 -12.15 11.15 21.19
N ILE A 497 -11.03 10.43 21.29
CA ILE A 497 -10.97 8.99 21.03
C ILE A 497 -11.88 8.22 22.00
N LYS A 498 -11.82 8.53 23.29
CA LYS A 498 -12.65 7.87 24.32
C LYS A 498 -14.15 8.08 24.08
N GLU A 499 -14.58 9.29 23.74
CA GLU A 499 -15.99 9.55 23.43
C GLU A 499 -16.44 8.82 22.16
N ALA A 500 -15.63 8.81 21.09
CA ALA A 500 -15.96 8.05 19.89
C ALA A 500 -16.07 6.53 20.13
N ILE A 501 -15.21 5.97 20.99
CA ILE A 501 -15.31 4.55 21.41
C ILE A 501 -16.61 4.32 22.19
N LYS A 502 -16.94 5.20 23.13
CA LYS A 502 -18.17 5.12 23.93
C LYS A 502 -19.42 5.20 23.05
N GLU A 503 -19.44 6.11 22.07
CA GLU A 503 -20.51 6.20 21.07
C GLU A 503 -20.58 4.95 20.20
N SER A 504 -19.44 4.41 19.75
CA SER A 504 -19.38 3.17 18.97
C SER A 504 -19.93 1.96 19.76
N ILE A 505 -19.68 1.92 21.08
CA ILE A 505 -20.29 0.93 21.98
C ILE A 505 -21.82 1.10 22.03
N GLY A 506 -22.30 2.35 22.12
CA GLY A 506 -23.72 2.67 22.07
C GLY A 506 -24.37 2.19 20.77
N TYR A 507 -23.79 2.57 19.63
CA TYR A 507 -24.24 2.16 18.31
C TYR A 507 -24.34 0.63 18.17
N ARG A 508 -23.33 -0.11 18.64
CA ARG A 508 -23.34 -1.58 18.60
C ARG A 508 -24.42 -2.23 19.45
N LYS A 509 -24.87 -1.58 20.53
CA LYS A 509 -25.99 -2.07 21.35
C LYS A 509 -27.30 -1.95 20.60
N GLU A 510 -27.46 -0.89 19.82
CA GLU A 510 -28.68 -0.62 19.03
C GLU A 510 -28.68 -1.37 17.69
N SER A 511 -27.50 -1.59 17.11
CA SER A 511 -27.29 -2.24 15.81
C SER A 511 -26.21 -3.32 15.91
N PRO A 512 -26.56 -4.58 16.28
CA PRO A 512 -25.61 -5.68 16.27
C PRO A 512 -25.04 -5.91 14.86
N ALA A 513 -23.72 -6.07 14.76
CA ALA A 513 -23.03 -6.22 13.47
C ALA A 513 -23.55 -7.44 12.69
N ARG A 514 -23.89 -7.27 11.40
CA ARG A 514 -24.31 -8.36 10.50
C ARG A 514 -23.21 -9.42 10.29
N CYS A 515 -21.93 -9.02 10.37
CA CYS A 515 -20.76 -9.89 10.28
C CYS A 515 -20.32 -10.48 11.64
N SER A 516 -21.22 -10.62 12.63
CA SER A 516 -20.93 -11.51 13.75
C SER A 516 -20.93 -12.94 13.21
N VAL A 517 -19.78 -13.40 12.73
CA VAL A 517 -19.52 -14.82 12.60
C VAL A 517 -19.45 -15.36 14.03
N SER A 518 -20.61 -15.64 14.62
CA SER A 518 -20.75 -16.50 15.77
C SER A 518 -20.47 -17.94 15.31
N MET A 519 -19.24 -18.22 14.86
CA MET A 519 -18.79 -19.60 14.85
C MET A 519 -18.40 -19.93 16.28
N SER A 520 -19.05 -20.93 16.85
CA SER A 520 -18.59 -21.49 18.12
C SER A 520 -17.15 -21.99 17.95
N LEU A 521 -16.34 -21.87 19.00
CA LEU A 521 -14.96 -22.42 19.02
C LEU A 521 -14.92 -23.92 18.62
N ASN A 522 -16.01 -24.65 18.85
CA ASN A 522 -16.17 -26.05 18.45
C ASN A 522 -16.27 -26.23 16.93
N GLU A 523 -16.93 -25.32 16.21
CA GLU A 523 -17.03 -25.36 14.74
C GLU A 523 -15.69 -25.04 14.06
N ILE A 524 -14.87 -24.19 14.68
CA ILE A 524 -13.49 -23.91 14.21
C ILE A 524 -12.61 -25.15 14.37
N ARG A 525 -12.72 -25.86 15.51
CA ARG A 525 -11.97 -27.12 15.74
C ARG A 525 -12.34 -28.19 14.73
N ASN A 526 -13.63 -28.36 14.44
CA ASN A 526 -14.12 -29.38 13.50
C ASN A 526 -13.64 -29.14 12.05
N LYS A 527 -13.40 -27.88 11.65
CA LYS A 527 -12.83 -27.56 10.34
C LYS A 527 -11.30 -27.75 10.24
N LYS A 528 -10.55 -27.62 11.35
CA LYS A 528 -9.12 -27.97 11.37
C LYS A 528 -8.88 -29.47 11.12
N PHE A 529 -9.84 -30.34 11.43
CA PHE A 529 -9.75 -31.79 11.23
C PHE A 529 -10.19 -32.29 9.84
N LEU A 530 -10.75 -31.43 8.98
CA LEU A 530 -11.05 -31.80 7.59
C LEU A 530 -9.81 -31.73 6.65
N LYS A 531 -8.63 -31.41 7.20
CA LYS A 531 -7.33 -31.67 6.55
C LYS A 531 -6.65 -32.90 7.17
N ARG A 532 -7.19 -34.08 6.90
CA ARG A 532 -6.45 -35.35 6.76
C ARG A 532 -7.45 -36.39 6.25
N ASP A 533 -6.98 -37.20 5.31
CA ASP A 533 -7.69 -38.33 4.68
C ASP A 533 -8.63 -37.98 3.52
N THR A 534 -8.01 -37.69 2.37
CA THR A 534 -8.59 -38.15 1.10
C THR A 534 -8.07 -39.57 0.87
N PRO A 535 -8.88 -40.64 0.99
CA PRO A 535 -8.50 -41.92 0.42
C PRO A 535 -8.57 -41.77 -1.09
N ALA A 536 -7.48 -42.11 -1.78
CA ALA A 536 -7.47 -42.25 -3.22
C ALA A 536 -8.55 -43.26 -3.63
N LYS A 537 -9.71 -42.77 -4.09
CA LYS A 537 -10.64 -43.57 -4.87
C LYS A 537 -10.11 -43.58 -6.30
N THR A 538 -9.51 -44.70 -6.67
CA THR A 538 -9.31 -45.12 -8.05
C THR A 538 -10.62 -44.93 -8.83
N LEU A 539 -10.63 -43.99 -9.78
CA LEU A 539 -11.67 -43.94 -10.80
C LEU A 539 -11.47 -45.16 -11.72
N ASN A 540 -12.41 -46.10 -11.68
CA ASN A 540 -12.55 -47.07 -12.77
C ASN A 540 -13.06 -46.34 -14.02
N PRO A 541 -12.57 -46.69 -15.22
CA PRO A 541 -13.04 -46.07 -16.46
C PRO A 541 -14.50 -46.47 -16.74
N PRO A 542 -15.30 -45.59 -17.38
CA PRO A 542 -16.69 -45.87 -17.69
C PRO A 542 -16.78 -46.96 -18.78
N THR A 543 -17.65 -47.93 -18.54
CA THR A 543 -18.07 -48.94 -19.51
C THR A 543 -18.91 -48.27 -20.61
N PRO A 544 -18.70 -48.57 -21.90
CA PRO A 544 -19.48 -47.97 -22.98
C PRO A 544 -20.88 -48.60 -23.05
N THR A 545 -21.92 -47.80 -22.89
CA THR A 545 -23.29 -48.18 -23.26
C THR A 545 -23.47 -48.07 -24.77
N PRO A 546 -24.13 -49.05 -25.43
CA PRO A 546 -24.23 -49.10 -26.89
C PRO A 546 -25.29 -48.12 -27.41
N THR A 547 -24.90 -47.33 -28.42
CA THR A 547 -25.79 -46.51 -29.24
C THR A 547 -26.66 -47.40 -30.14
N PRO A 548 -27.98 -47.14 -30.27
CA PRO A 548 -28.82 -47.87 -31.22
C PRO A 548 -28.53 -47.42 -32.65
N LEU A 549 -28.17 -48.38 -33.51
CA LEU A 549 -28.06 -48.22 -34.96
C LEU A 549 -29.46 -48.06 -35.57
N THR A 550 -29.79 -46.86 -36.06
CA THR A 550 -30.91 -46.64 -36.98
C THR A 550 -30.41 -46.84 -38.42
N HIS A 551 -30.64 -48.03 -38.98
CA HIS A 551 -30.52 -48.27 -40.42
C HIS A 551 -31.71 -47.63 -41.16
N GLY A 552 -31.47 -46.55 -41.89
CA GLY A 552 -32.37 -46.04 -42.93
C GLY A 552 -32.10 -46.75 -44.24
N GLY A 553 -32.94 -47.73 -44.59
CA GLY A 553 -32.98 -48.34 -45.92
C GLY A 553 -33.99 -47.63 -46.80
N TYR A 554 -33.52 -46.97 -47.86
CA TYR A 554 -34.33 -46.54 -49.00
C TYR A 554 -34.25 -47.61 -50.09
N SER A 555 -35.39 -48.13 -50.52
CA SER A 555 -35.58 -48.77 -51.83
C SER A 555 -37.07 -48.95 -52.11
N VAL A 556 -37.65 -48.02 -52.87
CA VAL A 556 -38.79 -48.29 -53.76
C VAL A 556 -38.62 -47.36 -54.96
N GLU A 557 -38.32 -47.93 -56.12
CA GLU A 557 -39.07 -47.63 -57.34
C GLU A 557 -38.76 -48.72 -58.37
N GLY A 558 -39.82 -49.38 -58.81
CA GLY A 558 -39.87 -50.21 -59.99
C GLY A 558 -41.28 -50.07 -60.52
N ASP A 559 -41.43 -49.29 -61.58
CA ASP A 559 -42.45 -49.51 -62.59
C ASP A 559 -41.80 -49.25 -63.96
N THR A 560 -42.14 -50.16 -64.87
CA THR A 560 -41.97 -50.14 -66.32
C THR A 560 -42.53 -48.89 -67.00
#